data_AF-A0A2S6TNM1-F1
#
_entry.id   AF-A0A2S6TNM1-F1
#
_cell.length_a   1.000
_cell.length_b   1.000
_cell.length_c   1.000
_cell.angle_alpha   90.00
_cell.angle_beta   90.00
_cell.angle_gamma   90.00
#
_symmetry.space_group_name_H-M   'P 1'
#
loop_
_entity.id
_entity.type
_entity.pdbx_description
1 polymer ?
#
loop_
_entity_poly.entity_id
_entity_poly.type
_entity_poly.pdbx_seq_one_letter_code
_entity_poly.pdbx_strand_id
1 'polypeptide(L)'
;MARATSLLVDREAYLECGGCDATVFTQENSLVYRMGINHAFAFTQDVILFSPPRDFRTKNGGHLGDDTRQMEHDRNAALYGLLRDFPDLPHKIKRLALKRAAGRAWKWARRINKKILGCDRTFWINLAAYLPWLPAYGKWLFLTMLPYRESGKIRIPPTPEGG
;
A
#
# COMPACT_ATOMS: atom_id res chain seq x y z
N MET A 1 3.94 13.02 -3.55
CA MET A 1 3.89 11.54 -3.41
C MET A 1 4.38 11.00 -4.73
N ALA A 2 5.54 10.34 -4.76
CA ALA A 2 6.11 9.82 -6.01
C ALA A 2 5.18 8.75 -6.59
N ARG A 3 4.82 8.88 -7.86
CA ARG A 3 4.14 7.85 -8.67
C ARG A 3 5.22 7.12 -9.46
N ALA A 4 5.15 5.80 -9.57
CA ALA A 4 6.27 5.02 -10.14
C ALA A 4 6.60 5.38 -11.60
N THR A 5 5.65 5.98 -12.32
CA THR A 5 5.84 6.45 -13.71
C THR A 5 6.94 7.52 -13.86
N SER A 6 7.36 8.16 -12.76
CA SER A 6 8.41 9.18 -12.76
C SER A 6 9.60 8.80 -11.87
N LEU A 7 9.80 7.52 -11.60
CA LEU A 7 10.87 7.01 -10.74
C LEU A 7 12.03 6.49 -11.59
N LEU A 8 13.22 7.02 -11.36
CA LEU A 8 14.48 6.43 -11.80
C LEU A 8 15.13 5.76 -10.59
N VAL A 9 15.63 4.55 -10.79
CA VAL A 9 16.33 3.79 -9.77
C VAL A 9 17.64 3.28 -10.32
N ASP A 10 18.64 3.21 -9.44
CA ASP A 10 19.83 2.44 -9.73
C ASP A 10 19.50 0.95 -9.88
N ARG A 11 20.16 0.27 -10.82
CA ARG A 11 19.88 -1.13 -11.14
C ARG A 11 20.27 -2.05 -9.98
N GLU A 12 21.41 -1.84 -9.36
CA GLU A 12 21.92 -2.69 -8.28
C GLU A 12 21.00 -2.55 -7.07
N ALA A 13 20.65 -1.31 -6.69
CA ALA A 13 19.69 -1.05 -5.63
C ALA A 13 18.31 -1.71 -5.88
N TYR A 14 17.81 -1.67 -7.12
CA TYR A 14 16.55 -2.34 -7.48
C TYR A 14 16.61 -3.86 -7.27
N LEU A 15 17.72 -4.49 -7.63
CA LEU A 15 17.91 -5.93 -7.47
C LEU A 15 18.11 -6.30 -6.00
N GLU A 16 18.88 -5.51 -5.26
CA GLU A 16 19.13 -5.70 -3.82
C GLU A 16 17.84 -5.62 -3.00
N CYS A 17 16.91 -4.73 -3.35
CA CYS A 17 15.63 -4.61 -2.66
C CYS A 17 14.62 -5.71 -3.06
N GLY A 18 14.97 -6.59 -3.99
CA GLY A 18 14.12 -7.68 -4.50
C GLY A 18 13.02 -7.22 -5.47
N GLY A 19 13.14 -6.02 -6.04
CA GLY A 19 12.19 -5.46 -7.00
C GLY A 19 10.77 -5.22 -6.45
N CYS A 20 9.77 -5.35 -7.32
CA CYS A 20 8.35 -5.16 -7.00
C CYS A 20 7.72 -6.39 -6.31
N ASP A 21 6.73 -6.16 -5.45
CA ASP A 21 5.94 -7.25 -4.87
C ASP A 21 4.90 -7.76 -5.88
N ALA A 22 5.16 -8.92 -6.49
CA ALA A 22 4.26 -9.56 -7.45
C ALA A 22 2.90 -9.96 -6.87
N THR A 23 2.77 -10.02 -5.54
CA THR A 23 1.50 -10.38 -4.87
C THR A 23 0.55 -9.18 -4.74
N VAL A 24 0.95 -7.99 -5.18
CA VAL A 24 0.13 -6.77 -5.19
C VAL A 24 -0.18 -6.36 -6.62
N PHE A 25 -1.44 -5.97 -6.90
CA PHE A 25 -1.86 -5.60 -8.25
C PHE A 25 -1.17 -4.30 -8.72
N THR A 26 -1.32 -3.22 -7.94
CA THR A 26 -0.60 -1.97 -8.19
C THR A 26 0.73 -1.96 -7.44
N GLN A 27 1.81 -2.27 -8.17
CA GLN A 27 3.12 -2.53 -7.57
C GLN A 27 3.91 -1.27 -7.16
N GLU A 28 3.48 -0.08 -7.60
CA GLU A 28 4.23 1.18 -7.46
C GLU A 28 4.72 1.46 -6.02
N ASN A 29 3.84 1.23 -5.03
CA ASN A 29 4.19 1.50 -3.63
C ASN A 29 5.12 0.43 -3.06
N SER A 30 5.04 -0.81 -3.55
CA SER A 30 5.85 -1.92 -3.03
C SER A 30 7.34 -1.68 -3.26
N LEU A 31 7.72 -1.21 -4.46
CA LEU A 31 9.09 -0.89 -4.79
C LEU A 31 9.64 0.23 -3.90
N VAL A 32 8.90 1.34 -3.79
CA VAL A 32 9.34 2.50 -2.99
C VAL A 32 9.53 2.13 -1.52
N TYR A 33 8.66 1.29 -0.96
CA TYR A 33 8.80 0.84 0.43
C TYR A 33 10.02 -0.05 0.65
N ARG A 34 10.32 -0.96 -0.28
CA ARG A 34 11.49 -1.84 -0.21
C ARG A 34 12.79 -1.07 -0.36
N MET A 35 12.86 -0.20 -1.37
CA MET A 35 14.02 0.68 -1.59
C MET A 35 14.30 1.57 -0.37
N GLY A 36 13.26 2.10 0.28
CA GLY A 36 13.41 2.96 1.45
C GLY A 36 13.90 2.29 2.72
N ILE A 37 14.16 0.97 2.72
CA ILE A 37 14.79 0.29 3.85
C ILE A 37 16.27 0.66 3.93
N ASN A 38 16.99 0.54 2.80
CA ASN A 38 18.46 0.64 2.75
C ASN A 38 18.97 1.74 1.82
N HIS A 39 18.11 2.41 1.06
CA HIS A 39 18.50 3.42 0.08
C HIS A 39 17.87 4.78 0.37
N ALA A 40 18.57 5.83 -0.06
CA ALA A 40 18.10 7.21 0.03
C ALA A 40 17.36 7.62 -1.25
N PHE A 41 16.50 8.63 -1.13
CA PHE A 41 15.77 9.21 -2.27
C PHE A 41 16.19 10.66 -2.50
N ALA A 42 16.40 11.01 -3.77
CA ALA A 42 16.45 12.40 -4.23
C ALA A 42 15.09 12.79 -4.84
N PHE A 43 14.70 14.04 -4.67
CA PHE A 43 13.45 14.58 -5.22
C PHE A 43 13.76 15.81 -6.07
N THR A 44 13.21 15.88 -7.28
CA THR A 44 13.20 17.09 -8.10
C THR A 44 11.79 17.69 -8.19
N GLN A 45 11.70 19.00 -8.36
CA GLN A 45 10.46 19.71 -8.70
C GLN A 45 10.32 19.95 -10.21
N ASP A 46 11.29 19.53 -11.01
CA ASP A 46 11.27 19.67 -12.46
C ASP A 46 10.16 18.80 -13.08
N VAL A 47 9.61 19.29 -14.19
CA VAL A 47 8.61 18.54 -14.96
C VAL A 47 9.32 17.44 -15.75
N ILE A 48 9.26 16.21 -15.24
CA ILE A 48 9.92 15.04 -15.84
C ILE A 48 8.96 14.08 -16.57
N LEU A 49 7.65 14.29 -16.46
CA LEU A 49 6.64 13.42 -17.07
C LEU A 49 5.40 14.20 -17.48
N PHE A 50 4.99 14.03 -18.74
CA PHE A 50 3.67 14.44 -19.23
C PHE A 50 2.77 13.21 -19.27
N SER A 51 1.69 13.24 -18.49
CA SER A 51 0.64 12.22 -18.53
C SER A 51 -0.56 12.74 -19.32
N PRO A 52 -1.30 11.88 -20.04
CA PRO A 52 -2.56 12.27 -20.66
C PRO A 52 -3.54 12.88 -19.64
N PRO A 53 -4.47 13.73 -20.08
CA PRO A 53 -5.54 14.24 -19.24
C PRO A 53 -6.30 13.11 -18.55
N ARG A 54 -6.72 13.34 -17.30
CA ARG A 54 -7.29 12.30 -16.43
C ARG A 54 -8.63 11.76 -16.91
N ASP A 55 -9.34 12.58 -17.68
CA ASP A 55 -10.59 12.34 -18.38
C ASP A 55 -10.42 11.53 -19.68
N PHE A 56 -9.18 11.28 -20.10
CA PHE A 56 -8.89 10.41 -21.24
C PHE A 56 -9.22 8.94 -20.91
N ARG A 57 -10.40 8.49 -21.34
CA ARG A 57 -10.88 7.12 -21.20
C ARG A 57 -10.77 6.38 -22.52
N THR A 58 -10.21 5.18 -22.47
CA THR A 58 -10.21 4.28 -23.62
C THR A 58 -11.41 3.32 -23.55
N LYS A 59 -11.70 2.61 -24.65
CA LYS A 59 -12.67 1.51 -24.67
C LYS A 59 -12.40 0.42 -23.61
N ASN A 60 -11.16 0.32 -23.13
CA ASN A 60 -10.72 -0.66 -22.12
C ASN A 60 -10.75 -0.11 -20.68
N GLY A 61 -11.24 1.12 -20.48
CA GLY A 61 -11.33 1.77 -19.17
C GLY A 61 -10.53 3.07 -19.03
N GLY A 62 -10.62 3.66 -17.83
CA GLY A 62 -9.88 4.87 -17.43
C GLY A 62 -8.54 4.57 -16.75
N HIS A 63 -7.88 5.62 -16.25
CA HIS A 63 -6.59 5.51 -15.59
C HIS A 63 -6.71 4.66 -14.31
N LEU A 64 -5.77 3.74 -14.07
CA LEU A 64 -5.82 2.87 -12.88
C LEU A 64 -5.84 3.68 -11.57
N GLY A 65 -5.24 4.88 -11.59
CA GLY A 65 -5.28 5.83 -10.50
C GLY A 65 -6.65 6.44 -10.18
N ASP A 66 -7.70 6.09 -10.94
CA ASP A 66 -9.09 6.49 -10.66
C ASP A 66 -9.81 5.44 -9.79
N ASP A 67 -9.32 4.20 -9.73
CA ASP A 67 -9.82 3.18 -8.80
C ASP A 67 -9.20 3.38 -7.41
N THR A 68 -9.70 4.40 -6.72
CA THR A 68 -9.24 4.76 -5.36
C THR A 68 -9.36 3.60 -4.37
N ARG A 69 -10.33 2.69 -4.56
CA ARG A 69 -10.49 1.51 -3.72
C ARG A 69 -9.31 0.55 -3.91
N GLN A 70 -9.01 0.19 -5.16
CA GLN A 70 -7.88 -0.67 -5.50
C GLN A 70 -6.56 -0.03 -5.03
N MET A 71 -6.37 1.26 -5.27
CA MET A 71 -5.14 1.96 -4.86
C MET A 71 -4.92 1.93 -3.33
N GLU A 72 -5.96 2.18 -2.54
CA GLU A 72 -5.86 2.19 -1.08
C GLU A 72 -5.67 0.77 -0.51
N HIS A 73 -6.34 -0.22 -1.08
CA HIS A 73 -6.09 -1.63 -0.78
C HIS A 73 -4.63 -2.01 -1.07
N ASP A 74 -4.14 -1.71 -2.26
CA ASP A 74 -2.80 -2.11 -2.71
C ASP A 74 -1.68 -1.40 -1.93
N ARG A 75 -1.91 -0.15 -1.50
CA ARG A 75 -1.02 0.54 -0.55
C ARG A 75 -0.89 -0.20 0.78
N ASN A 76 -1.98 -0.75 1.30
CA ASN A 76 -1.95 -1.52 2.54
C ASN A 76 -1.36 -2.92 2.30
N ALA A 77 -1.66 -3.55 1.16
CA ALA A 77 -1.08 -4.82 0.76
C ALA A 77 0.45 -4.73 0.58
N ALA A 78 0.95 -3.65 -0.02
CA ALA A 78 2.39 -3.42 -0.16
C ALA A 78 3.11 -3.28 1.20
N LEU A 79 2.49 -2.64 2.20
CA LEU A 79 3.05 -2.59 3.56
C LEU A 79 3.01 -3.94 4.26
N TYR A 80 1.95 -4.73 4.02
CA TYR A 80 1.88 -6.10 4.52
C TYR A 80 3.01 -6.96 3.90
N GLY A 81 3.19 -6.89 2.58
CA GLY A 81 4.26 -7.58 1.85
C GLY A 81 5.66 -7.16 2.32
N LEU A 82 5.86 -5.87 2.61
CA LEU A 82 7.12 -5.38 3.20
C LEU A 82 7.44 -6.08 4.53
N LEU A 83 6.47 -6.22 5.43
CA LEU A 83 6.70 -6.88 6.72
C LEU A 83 6.81 -8.41 6.61
N ARG A 84 6.16 -9.00 5.61
CA ARG A 84 6.30 -10.42 5.27
C ARG A 84 7.73 -10.73 4.84
N ASP A 85 8.28 -9.90 3.96
CA ASP A 85 9.57 -10.16 3.32
C ASP A 85 10.76 -9.66 4.15
N PHE A 86 10.53 -8.66 5.01
CA PHE A 86 11.54 -8.10 5.91
C PHE A 86 11.07 -8.20 7.37
N PRO A 87 10.99 -9.42 7.94
CA PRO A 87 10.46 -9.63 9.28
C PRO A 87 11.34 -9.02 10.37
N ASP A 88 12.61 -8.73 10.10
CA ASP A 88 13.56 -8.16 11.07
C ASP A 88 13.53 -6.63 11.12
N LEU A 89 12.61 -5.98 10.38
CA LEU A 89 12.47 -4.52 10.40
C LEU A 89 12.31 -3.97 11.83
N PRO A 90 12.91 -2.81 12.15
CA PRO A 90 12.79 -2.20 13.46
C PRO A 90 11.32 -1.99 13.84
N HIS A 91 10.97 -2.23 15.12
CA HIS A 91 9.60 -2.08 15.62
C HIS A 91 9.00 -0.70 15.32
N LYS A 92 9.81 0.36 15.32
CA LYS A 92 9.40 1.72 14.96
C LYS A 92 8.84 1.80 13.53
N ILE A 93 9.47 1.11 12.58
CA ILE A 93 9.07 1.06 11.17
C ILE A 93 7.80 0.21 11.02
N LYS A 94 7.76 -0.98 11.64
CA LYS A 94 6.56 -1.84 11.65
C LYS A 94 5.33 -1.11 12.21
N ARG A 95 5.51 -0.36 13.31
CA ARG A 95 4.47 0.48 13.91
C ARG A 95 4.05 1.62 13.00
N LEU A 96 5.01 2.30 12.36
CA LEU A 96 4.70 3.37 11.41
C LEU A 96 3.88 2.85 10.21
N ALA A 97 4.27 1.70 9.65
CA ALA A 97 3.53 1.03 8.59
C ALA A 97 2.09 0.72 9.02
N LEU A 98 1.91 0.09 10.18
CA LEU A 98 0.58 -0.21 10.73
C LEU A 98 -0.25 1.06 10.96
N LYS A 99 0.31 2.11 11.55
CA LYS A 99 -0.39 3.38 11.80
C LYS A 99 -0.88 4.02 10.50
N ARG A 100 -0.06 3.98 9.44
CA ARG A 100 -0.45 4.51 8.12
C ARG A 100 -1.55 3.66 7.49
N ALA A 101 -1.42 2.35 7.54
CA ALA A 101 -2.40 1.42 6.96
C ALA A 101 -3.75 1.46 7.68
N ALA A 102 -3.74 1.40 9.02
CA ALA A 102 -4.93 1.44 9.85
C ALA A 102 -5.65 2.79 9.76
N GLY A 103 -4.91 3.89 9.68
CA GLY A 103 -5.49 5.22 9.47
C GLY A 103 -6.23 5.35 8.14
N ARG A 104 -5.69 4.77 7.05
CA ARG A 104 -6.39 4.70 5.75
C ARG A 104 -7.62 3.80 5.82
N ALA A 105 -7.48 2.62 6.42
CA ALA A 105 -8.55 1.64 6.56
C ALA A 105 -9.73 2.20 7.36
N TRP A 106 -9.48 2.86 8.49
CA TRP A 106 -10.54 3.49 9.28
C TRP A 106 -11.20 4.66 8.54
N LYS A 107 -10.41 5.51 7.85
CA LYS A 107 -10.99 6.58 7.01
C LYS A 107 -11.92 6.01 5.95
N TRP A 108 -11.54 4.91 5.31
CA TRP A 108 -12.38 4.22 4.31
C TRP A 108 -13.64 3.64 4.95
N ALA A 109 -13.50 2.84 6.01
CA ALA A 109 -14.60 2.22 6.72
C ALA A 109 -15.64 3.26 7.19
N ARG A 110 -15.19 4.37 7.77
CA ARG A 110 -16.05 5.45 8.24
C ARG A 110 -16.74 6.20 7.09
N ARG A 111 -16.00 6.58 6.04
CA ARG A 111 -16.53 7.49 4.99
C ARG A 111 -17.32 6.77 3.91
N ILE A 112 -16.84 5.59 3.50
CA ILE A 112 -17.36 4.82 2.37
C ILE A 112 -18.30 3.73 2.88
N ASN A 113 -17.84 2.87 3.79
CA ASN A 113 -18.66 1.77 4.33
C ASN A 113 -19.64 2.23 5.43
N LYS A 114 -19.67 3.53 5.75
CA LYS A 114 -20.55 4.17 6.75
C LYS A 114 -20.52 3.50 8.13
N LYS A 115 -19.37 2.96 8.52
CA LYS A 115 -19.19 2.31 9.82
C LYS A 115 -19.22 3.32 10.96
N ILE A 116 -19.80 2.90 12.08
CA ILE A 116 -19.95 3.69 13.30
C ILE A 116 -18.68 3.58 14.15
N LEU A 117 -18.32 4.67 14.83
CA LEU A 117 -17.17 4.73 15.73
C LEU A 117 -17.34 3.72 16.88
N GLY A 118 -16.28 2.98 17.22
CA GLY A 118 -16.30 1.99 18.31
C GLY A 118 -16.99 0.66 17.98
N CYS A 119 -17.89 0.62 17.00
CA CYS A 119 -18.61 -0.61 16.62
C CYS A 119 -17.90 -1.44 15.54
N ASP A 120 -16.87 -0.89 14.90
CA ASP A 120 -16.15 -1.57 13.82
C ASP A 120 -14.72 -1.94 14.24
N ARG A 121 -14.26 -3.12 13.84
CA ARG A 121 -12.92 -3.63 14.15
C ARG A 121 -11.82 -2.69 13.65
N THR A 122 -12.01 -2.01 12.53
CA THR A 122 -11.00 -1.12 11.92
C THR A 122 -10.72 0.11 12.77
N PHE A 123 -11.73 0.58 13.52
CA PHE A 123 -11.55 1.64 14.51
C PHE A 123 -10.57 1.19 15.60
N TRP A 124 -10.78 0.00 16.15
CA TRP A 124 -9.93 -0.57 17.19
C TRP A 124 -8.52 -0.87 16.70
N ILE A 125 -8.36 -1.36 15.47
CA ILE A 125 -7.04 -1.55 14.85
C ILE A 125 -6.32 -0.20 14.70
N ASN A 126 -7.03 0.84 14.25
CA ASN A 126 -6.46 2.18 14.14
C ASN A 126 -6.07 2.76 15.50
N LEU A 127 -6.85 2.54 16.55
CA LEU A 127 -6.49 2.96 17.90
C LEU A 127 -5.28 2.19 18.44
N ALA A 128 -5.30 0.86 18.31
CA ALA A 128 -4.21 -0.02 18.73
C ALA A 128 -2.87 0.35 18.06
N ALA A 129 -2.89 0.84 16.81
CA ALA A 129 -1.69 1.25 16.09
C ALA A 129 -0.91 2.41 16.75
N TYR A 130 -1.49 3.09 17.74
CA TYR A 130 -0.81 4.13 18.53
C TYR A 130 -0.13 3.58 19.79
N LEU A 131 -0.35 2.30 20.14
CA LEU A 131 0.34 1.66 21.26
C LEU A 131 1.84 1.54 20.99
N PRO A 132 2.68 1.64 22.04
CA PRO A 132 4.14 1.63 21.88
C PRO A 132 4.64 0.30 21.29
N TRP A 133 3.96 -0.80 21.60
CA TRP A 133 4.27 -2.14 21.13
C TRP A 133 2.99 -2.94 20.85
N LEU A 134 3.03 -3.77 19.82
CA LEU A 134 1.98 -4.72 19.45
C LEU A 134 2.62 -6.04 19.02
N PRO A 135 2.06 -7.20 19.45
CA PRO A 135 2.48 -8.48 18.92
C PRO A 135 1.96 -8.65 17.48
N ALA A 136 2.67 -9.43 16.67
CA ALA A 136 2.21 -9.91 15.36
C ALA A 136 1.74 -8.80 14.39
N TYR A 137 2.55 -7.77 14.14
CA TYR A 137 2.25 -6.67 13.21
C TYR A 137 1.71 -7.13 11.84
N GLY A 138 2.20 -8.25 11.30
CA GLY A 138 1.70 -8.82 10.05
C GLY A 138 0.20 -9.15 10.07
N LYS A 139 -0.30 -9.74 11.16
CA LYS A 139 -1.73 -10.03 11.34
C LYS A 139 -2.54 -8.74 11.38
N TRP A 140 -2.07 -7.74 12.11
CA TRP A 140 -2.74 -6.43 12.19
C TRP A 140 -2.80 -5.73 10.83
N LEU A 141 -1.69 -5.70 10.10
CA LEU A 141 -1.62 -5.12 8.75
C LEU A 141 -2.55 -5.86 7.79
N PHE A 142 -2.60 -7.19 7.85
CA PHE A 142 -3.50 -7.97 7.00
C PHE A 142 -4.97 -7.52 7.16
N LEU A 143 -5.40 -7.32 8.41
CA LEU A 143 -6.76 -6.88 8.72
C LEU A 143 -7.09 -5.49 8.19
N THR A 144 -6.08 -4.63 7.97
CA THR A 144 -6.31 -3.30 7.39
C THR A 144 -6.72 -3.34 5.91
N MET A 145 -6.62 -4.49 5.24
CA MET A 145 -7.06 -4.66 3.84
C MET A 145 -8.54 -5.04 3.71
N LEU A 146 -9.15 -5.61 4.75
CA LEU A 146 -10.52 -6.13 4.71
C LEU A 146 -11.59 -5.09 4.36
N PRO A 147 -11.56 -3.83 4.84
CA PRO A 147 -12.64 -2.88 4.60
C PRO A 147 -12.83 -2.51 3.13
N TYR A 148 -11.76 -2.62 2.34
CA TYR A 148 -11.81 -2.36 0.91
C TYR A 148 -12.49 -3.49 0.15
N ARG A 149 -12.47 -4.72 0.68
CA ARG A 149 -13.12 -5.90 0.08
C ARG A 149 -14.62 -5.94 0.37
N GLU A 150 -15.08 -5.34 1.48
CA GLU A 150 -16.50 -5.31 1.84
C GLU A 150 -17.36 -4.53 0.83
N SER A 151 -16.83 -3.43 0.28
CA SER A 151 -17.61 -2.48 -0.52
C SER A 151 -17.43 -2.59 -2.03
N GLY A 152 -16.68 -3.58 -2.53
CA GLY A 152 -16.53 -3.77 -3.97
C GLY A 152 -15.51 -4.82 -4.38
N LYS A 153 -15.31 -4.94 -5.70
CA LYS A 153 -14.34 -5.86 -6.29
C LYS A 153 -12.92 -5.30 -6.14
N ILE A 154 -12.01 -6.12 -5.63
CA ILE A 154 -10.57 -5.87 -5.59
C ILE A 154 -9.90 -6.91 -6.50
N ARG A 155 -9.01 -6.46 -7.37
CA ARG A 155 -8.14 -7.32 -8.17
C ARG A 155 -7.02 -7.82 -7.29
N ILE A 156 -6.86 -9.13 -7.23
CA ILE A 156 -5.78 -9.82 -6.51
C ILE A 156 -5.00 -10.59 -7.58
N PRO A 157 -3.67 -10.41 -7.69
CA PRO A 157 -2.86 -11.20 -8.62
C PRO A 157 -2.96 -12.70 -8.31
N PRO A 158 -2.88 -13.57 -9.32
CA PRO A 158 -2.77 -15.01 -9.08
C PRO A 158 -1.53 -15.30 -8.25
N THR A 159 -1.64 -16.23 -7.30
CA THR A 159 -0.52 -16.68 -6.48
C THR A 159 0.42 -17.50 -7.38
N PRO A 160 1.75 -17.35 -7.29
CA PRO A 160 2.69 -18.05 -8.18
C PRO A 160 2.68 -19.60 -8.10
N GLU A 161 1.83 -20.20 -7.27
CA GLU A 161 1.70 -21.66 -7.10
C GLU A 161 0.53 -22.28 -7.90
N GLY A 162 0.16 -21.70 -9.05
CA GLY A 162 -0.91 -22.21 -9.91
C GLY A 162 -0.53 -22.19 -11.38
N GLY A 163 0.39 -23.08 -11.76
CA GLY A 163 0.69 -23.51 -13.13
C GLY A 163 0.45 -25.00 -13.27
#